data_AF-A0A8H6HJY4-F1
#
_entry.id   AF-A0A8H6HJY4-F1
#
_cell.length_a   1.000
_cell.length_b   1.000
_cell.length_c   1.000
_cell.angle_alpha   90.00
_cell.angle_beta   90.00
_cell.angle_gamma   90.00
#
_symmetry.space_group_name_H-M   'P 1'
#
loop_
_entity.id
_entity.type
_entity.pdbx_description
1 polymer ?
#
loop_
_entity_poly.entity_id
_entity_poly.type
_entity_poly.pdbx_seq_one_letter_code
_entity_poly.pdbx_strand_id
1 'polypeptide(L)'
;MLRPEELSGVCLYDWIQCSVRKSVVGIKNPSQELLLYHPGHPLRNTHRVLYDVGRTRTVVPNLLGPYLPKADGDDRDYYCCTILTLFVPWRSPMELRSSSESWSETFVRASILPRHLQIISNMNIRHECYDARDDYHAQLKQQVAAQQNPGDELETEDEEDECPDGVPMDVDLDVTDDRMLGVWSQKKRDQMMDMEAVMQSAGWMVNDQSTSSEGLGASFAPERMLGPTKWKSIVS
;
A
#
# COMPACT_ATOMS: atom_id res chain seq x y z
N MET A 1 -11.68 3.74 -13.22
CA MET A 1 -11.00 2.44 -13.41
C MET A 1 -11.35 1.86 -14.78
N LEU A 2 -10.36 1.64 -15.66
CA LEU A 2 -10.56 1.27 -17.08
C LEU A 2 -10.63 -0.26 -17.34
N ARG A 3 -11.36 -0.98 -16.49
CA ARG A 3 -11.61 -2.44 -16.61
C ARG A 3 -12.74 -2.76 -17.60
N PRO A 4 -12.94 -4.03 -18.03
CA PRO A 4 -14.05 -4.40 -18.91
C PRO A 4 -15.45 -3.99 -18.41
N GLU A 5 -16.41 -3.83 -19.32
CA GLU A 5 -17.78 -3.38 -19.02
C GLU A 5 -18.58 -4.40 -18.23
N GLU A 6 -18.37 -5.66 -18.60
CA GLU A 6 -18.98 -6.84 -18.03
C GLU A 6 -18.59 -7.04 -16.56
N LEU A 7 -17.50 -6.41 -16.12
CA LEU A 7 -16.96 -6.50 -14.76
C LEU A 7 -17.20 -5.21 -13.95
N SER A 8 -18.14 -4.37 -14.36
CA SER A 8 -18.53 -3.15 -13.64
C SER A 8 -19.01 -3.43 -12.21
N GLY A 9 -19.69 -4.57 -11.98
CA GLY A 9 -20.20 -4.99 -10.66
C GLY A 9 -19.19 -5.72 -9.77
N VAL A 10 -17.93 -5.87 -10.18
CA VAL A 10 -16.89 -6.53 -9.37
C VAL A 10 -16.19 -5.47 -8.50
N CYS A 11 -15.72 -5.77 -7.28
CA CYS A 11 -14.93 -4.81 -6.51
C CYS A 11 -13.46 -4.75 -6.99
N LEU A 12 -12.69 -3.78 -6.51
CA LEU A 12 -11.27 -3.66 -6.87
C LEU A 12 -10.47 -4.90 -6.44
N TYR A 13 -10.72 -5.40 -5.23
CA TYR A 13 -10.03 -6.56 -4.67
C TYR A 13 -10.22 -7.82 -5.54
N ASP A 14 -11.47 -8.16 -5.85
CA ASP A 14 -11.79 -9.33 -6.67
C ASP A 14 -11.29 -9.18 -8.11
N TRP A 15 -11.31 -7.96 -8.65
CA TRP A 15 -10.72 -7.67 -9.95
C TRP A 15 -9.23 -7.99 -9.98
N ILE A 16 -8.45 -7.54 -9.00
CA ILE A 16 -7.01 -7.83 -8.90
C ILE A 16 -6.78 -9.34 -8.71
N GLN A 17 -7.59 -10.00 -7.90
CA GLN A 17 -7.46 -11.42 -7.59
C GLN A 17 -7.74 -12.31 -8.81
N CYS A 18 -8.84 -12.03 -9.52
CA CYS A 18 -9.41 -12.94 -10.51
C CYS A 18 -9.07 -12.58 -11.97
N SER A 19 -8.54 -11.38 -12.23
CA SER A 19 -8.19 -10.97 -13.59
C SER A 19 -6.84 -11.54 -14.04
N VAL A 20 -6.81 -12.04 -15.27
CA VAL A 20 -5.59 -12.49 -15.94
C VAL A 20 -5.50 -11.79 -17.29
N ARG A 21 -4.41 -11.05 -17.49
CA ARG A 21 -4.13 -10.37 -18.76
C ARG A 21 -3.56 -11.36 -19.78
N LYS A 22 -4.11 -11.37 -21.00
CA LYS A 22 -3.65 -12.17 -22.14
C LYS A 22 -3.33 -11.26 -23.32
N SER A 23 -2.12 -11.39 -23.89
CA SER A 23 -1.75 -10.67 -25.12
C SER A 23 -2.48 -11.29 -26.31
N VAL A 24 -2.99 -10.47 -27.22
CA VAL A 24 -3.73 -10.91 -28.42
C VAL A 24 -2.88 -11.84 -29.29
N VAL A 25 -1.58 -11.59 -29.38
CA VAL A 25 -0.62 -12.42 -30.14
C VAL A 25 -0.45 -13.82 -29.53
N GLY A 26 -0.66 -13.94 -28.21
CA GLY A 26 -0.51 -15.20 -27.48
C GLY A 26 -1.80 -16.04 -27.39
N ILE A 27 -2.93 -15.56 -27.91
CA ILE A 27 -4.21 -16.29 -27.86
C ILE A 27 -4.18 -17.37 -28.94
N LYS A 28 -3.89 -18.61 -28.55
CA LYS A 28 -3.87 -19.76 -29.47
C LYS A 28 -5.27 -20.38 -29.66
N ASN A 29 -6.11 -20.32 -28.62
CA ASN A 29 -7.48 -20.85 -28.63
C ASN A 29 -8.45 -19.82 -28.01
N PRO A 30 -9.46 -19.32 -28.75
CA PRO A 30 -10.45 -18.38 -28.24
C PRO A 30 -11.59 -19.05 -27.45
N SER A 31 -11.42 -20.29 -26.99
CA SER A 31 -12.47 -21.05 -26.29
C SER A 31 -12.85 -20.49 -24.92
N GLN A 32 -12.09 -19.53 -24.40
CA GLN A 32 -12.40 -18.81 -23.17
C GLN A 32 -13.02 -17.45 -23.49
N GLU A 33 -14.04 -17.04 -22.74
CA GLU A 33 -14.61 -15.69 -22.82
C GLU A 33 -13.56 -14.66 -22.39
N LEU A 34 -12.96 -14.01 -23.39
CA LEU A 34 -11.94 -13.00 -23.23
C LEU A 34 -12.55 -11.61 -23.42
N LEU A 35 -12.52 -10.81 -22.37
CA LEU A 35 -13.14 -9.49 -22.31
C LEU A 35 -12.18 -8.41 -22.83
N LEU A 36 -12.75 -7.33 -23.39
CA LEU A 36 -12.01 -6.16 -23.81
C LEU A 36 -11.92 -5.15 -22.66
N TYR A 37 -10.75 -4.54 -22.47
CA TYR A 37 -10.62 -3.36 -21.60
C TYR A 37 -11.51 -2.21 -22.08
N HIS A 38 -11.98 -1.34 -21.19
CA HIS A 38 -12.81 -0.18 -21.51
C HIS A 38 -12.25 0.70 -22.66
N PRO A 39 -13.09 1.36 -23.48
CA PRO A 39 -12.64 2.39 -24.41
C PRO A 39 -11.70 3.41 -23.74
N GLY A 40 -10.54 3.67 -24.34
CA GLY A 40 -9.50 4.55 -23.77
C GLY A 40 -8.41 3.84 -22.96
N HIS A 41 -8.53 2.55 -22.66
CA HIS A 41 -7.44 1.81 -22.01
C HIS A 41 -6.25 1.59 -22.98
N PRO A 42 -5.00 1.87 -22.57
CA PRO A 42 -3.83 1.77 -23.45
C PRO A 42 -3.61 0.36 -24.02
N LEU A 43 -4.04 -0.66 -23.28
CA LEU A 43 -3.93 -2.07 -23.70
C LEU A 43 -5.18 -2.63 -24.39
N ARG A 44 -6.22 -1.83 -24.66
CA ARG A 44 -7.48 -2.34 -25.23
C ARG A 44 -7.29 -3.13 -26.52
N ASN A 45 -6.40 -2.66 -27.40
CA ASN A 45 -6.16 -3.29 -28.70
C ASN A 45 -5.15 -4.45 -28.63
N THR A 46 -4.23 -4.43 -27.66
CA THR A 46 -3.12 -5.39 -27.56
C THR A 46 -3.38 -6.55 -26.61
N HIS A 47 -4.29 -6.38 -25.66
CA HIS A 47 -4.57 -7.37 -24.62
C HIS A 47 -6.07 -7.61 -24.45
N ARG A 48 -6.37 -8.75 -23.85
CA ARG A 48 -7.68 -9.15 -23.36
C ARG A 48 -7.58 -9.59 -21.91
N VAL A 49 -8.73 -9.67 -21.27
CA VAL A 49 -8.87 -10.04 -19.87
C VAL A 49 -9.62 -11.36 -19.79
N LEU A 50 -9.04 -12.34 -19.10
CA LEU A 50 -9.76 -13.49 -18.61
C LEU A 50 -10.14 -13.23 -17.15
N TYR A 51 -11.41 -13.41 -16.79
CA TYR A 51 -11.86 -13.33 -15.40
C TYR A 51 -12.12 -14.74 -14.88
N ASP A 52 -11.27 -15.21 -13.97
CA ASP A 52 -11.31 -16.57 -13.43
C ASP A 52 -11.63 -16.54 -11.93
N VAL A 53 -12.89 -16.81 -11.60
CA VAL A 53 -13.39 -16.88 -10.21
C VAL A 53 -12.73 -18.02 -9.42
N GLY A 54 -12.21 -19.06 -10.08
CA GLY A 54 -11.50 -20.16 -9.42
C GLY A 54 -10.25 -19.69 -8.66
N ARG A 55 -9.65 -18.57 -9.09
CA ARG A 55 -8.48 -17.95 -8.45
C ARG A 55 -8.75 -17.46 -7.03
N THR A 56 -10.01 -17.24 -6.67
CA THR A 56 -10.41 -16.86 -5.30
C THR A 56 -9.97 -17.85 -4.22
N ARG A 57 -9.62 -19.09 -4.61
CA ARG A 57 -9.17 -20.18 -3.72
C ARG A 57 -7.66 -20.29 -3.58
N THR A 58 -6.88 -19.77 -4.53
CA THR A 58 -5.44 -20.04 -4.63
C THR A 58 -4.58 -18.78 -4.75
N VAL A 59 -5.19 -17.62 -4.93
CA VAL A 59 -4.49 -16.35 -5.13
C VAL A 59 -4.95 -15.38 -4.07
N VAL A 60 -4.02 -14.73 -3.39
CA VAL A 60 -4.30 -13.62 -2.48
C VAL A 60 -3.59 -12.38 -3.05
N PRO A 61 -4.32 -11.28 -3.34
CA PRO A 61 -3.70 -10.02 -3.72
C PRO A 61 -2.68 -9.56 -2.67
N ASN A 62 -1.45 -9.28 -3.12
CA ASN A 62 -0.45 -8.62 -2.30
C ASN A 62 -0.58 -7.11 -2.48
N LEU A 63 -0.99 -6.40 -1.43
CA LEU A 63 -1.09 -4.95 -1.43
C LEU A 63 0.29 -4.38 -1.08
N LEU A 64 0.88 -3.67 -2.03
CA LEU A 64 2.18 -3.01 -1.88
C LEU A 64 1.98 -1.55 -1.46
N GLY A 65 2.90 -1.04 -0.64
CA GLY A 65 2.87 0.32 -0.10
C GLY A 65 2.59 0.33 1.41
N PRO A 66 2.13 1.47 1.96
CA PRO A 66 1.88 1.59 3.38
C PRO A 66 0.79 0.64 3.85
N TYR A 67 0.84 0.30 5.14
CA TYR A 67 -0.15 -0.60 5.73
C TYR A 67 -1.56 -0.05 5.58
N LEU A 68 -2.51 -0.96 5.42
CA LEU A 68 -3.91 -0.58 5.45
C LEU A 68 -4.23 0.03 6.82
N PRO A 69 -5.06 1.09 6.85
CA PRO A 69 -5.51 1.70 8.09
C PRO A 69 -6.14 0.64 9.00
N LYS A 70 -5.90 0.78 10.30
CA LYS A 70 -6.47 -0.09 11.33
C LYS A 70 -7.96 0.23 11.53
N ALA A 71 -8.77 -0.79 11.82
CA ALA A 71 -10.21 -0.60 12.02
C ALA A 71 -10.54 0.33 13.20
N ASP A 72 -9.75 0.20 14.27
CA ASP A 72 -9.81 0.96 15.51
C ASP A 72 -8.72 2.04 15.59
N GLY A 73 -8.16 2.45 14.45
CA GLY A 73 -7.17 3.52 14.38
C GLY A 73 -7.77 4.92 14.50
N ASP A 74 -6.89 5.92 14.60
CA ASP A 74 -7.27 7.33 14.83
C ASP A 74 -8.08 7.94 13.68
N ASP A 75 -7.79 7.54 12.43
CA ASP A 75 -8.51 8.02 11.24
C ASP A 75 -9.54 7.01 10.73
N ARG A 76 -10.71 7.04 11.36
CA ARG A 76 -11.86 6.21 11.00
C ARG A 76 -12.36 6.46 9.57
N ASP A 77 -12.29 7.71 9.10
CA ASP A 77 -12.82 8.09 7.79
C ASP A 77 -11.89 7.59 6.67
N TYR A 78 -10.57 7.66 6.89
CA TYR A 78 -9.58 7.05 5.98
C TYR A 78 -9.70 5.52 5.94
N TYR A 79 -9.96 4.86 7.08
CA TYR A 79 -10.30 3.44 7.09
C TYR A 79 -11.51 3.13 6.22
N CYS A 80 -12.62 3.85 6.45
CA CYS A 80 -13.86 3.63 5.71
C CYS A 80 -13.67 3.85 4.20
N CYS A 81 -12.98 4.92 3.81
CA CYS A 81 -12.61 5.21 2.42
C CYS A 81 -11.82 4.06 1.79
N THR A 82 -10.82 3.54 2.51
CA THR A 82 -9.97 2.45 2.03
C THR A 82 -10.75 1.17 1.80
N ILE A 83 -11.57 0.76 2.77
CA ILE A 83 -12.38 -0.47 2.66
C ILE A 83 -13.44 -0.34 1.55
N LEU A 84 -14.11 0.81 1.43
CA LEU A 84 -15.05 1.08 0.34
C LEU A 84 -14.36 0.98 -1.03
N THR A 85 -13.18 1.57 -1.17
CA THR A 85 -12.40 1.54 -2.40
C THR A 85 -12.01 0.11 -2.80
N LEU A 86 -11.69 -0.76 -1.84
CA LEU A 86 -11.28 -2.14 -2.13
C LEU A 86 -12.47 -3.06 -2.41
N PHE A 87 -13.56 -2.93 -1.65
CA PHE A 87 -14.61 -3.96 -1.57
C PHE A 87 -15.97 -3.54 -2.13
N VAL A 88 -16.18 -2.27 -2.47
CA VAL A 88 -17.38 -1.83 -3.21
C VAL A 88 -17.06 -1.73 -4.70
N PRO A 89 -17.97 -2.10 -5.61
CA PRO A 89 -17.80 -1.86 -7.03
C PRO A 89 -17.90 -0.37 -7.37
N TRP A 90 -16.92 0.17 -8.10
CA TRP A 90 -16.93 1.54 -8.59
C TRP A 90 -16.14 1.68 -9.90
N ARG A 91 -16.43 2.72 -10.67
CA ARG A 91 -15.67 3.13 -11.85
C ARG A 91 -15.08 4.52 -11.71
N SER A 92 -15.81 5.42 -11.09
CA SER A 92 -15.35 6.75 -10.71
C SER A 92 -15.28 6.86 -9.18
N PRO A 93 -14.28 7.54 -8.60
CA PRO A 93 -14.27 7.83 -7.17
C PRO A 93 -15.55 8.52 -6.67
N MET A 94 -16.23 9.27 -7.55
CA MET A 94 -17.48 9.97 -7.26
C MET A 94 -18.68 9.03 -7.07
N GLU A 95 -18.57 7.76 -7.45
CA GLU A 95 -19.61 6.75 -7.24
C GLU A 95 -19.58 6.18 -5.82
N LEU A 96 -18.45 6.28 -5.14
CA LEU A 96 -18.29 5.69 -3.81
C LEU A 96 -19.02 6.49 -2.74
N ARG A 97 -19.01 7.83 -2.83
CA ARG A 97 -19.53 8.73 -1.78
C ARG A 97 -20.28 9.91 -2.40
N SER A 98 -21.43 10.25 -1.83
CA SER A 98 -22.11 11.53 -2.14
C SER A 98 -21.31 12.71 -1.59
N SER A 99 -21.39 13.87 -2.23
CA SER A 99 -20.73 15.09 -1.71
C SER A 99 -21.23 15.51 -0.33
N SER A 100 -22.44 15.10 0.04
CA SER A 100 -23.11 15.45 1.30
C SER A 100 -22.87 14.46 2.45
N GLU A 101 -22.26 13.30 2.21
CA GLU A 101 -22.15 12.22 3.20
C GLU A 101 -20.70 11.96 3.57
N SER A 102 -20.43 11.59 4.82
CA SER A 102 -19.09 11.16 5.25
C SER A 102 -18.72 9.77 4.71
N TRP A 103 -17.44 9.41 4.78
CA TRP A 103 -17.00 8.04 4.45
C TRP A 103 -17.56 7.02 5.43
N SER A 104 -17.63 7.36 6.71
CA SER A 104 -18.22 6.53 7.75
C SER A 104 -19.70 6.22 7.51
N GLU A 105 -20.53 7.21 7.18
CA GLU A 105 -21.96 7.00 6.86
C GLU A 105 -22.14 6.11 5.62
N THR A 106 -21.32 6.36 4.60
CA THR A 106 -21.32 5.57 3.37
C THR A 106 -20.94 4.11 3.65
N PHE A 107 -19.95 3.88 4.51
CA PHE A 107 -19.52 2.56 4.91
C PHE A 107 -20.61 1.78 5.64
N VAL A 108 -21.37 2.42 6.54
CA VAL A 108 -22.49 1.79 7.26
C VAL A 108 -23.61 1.35 6.31
N ARG A 109 -23.88 2.12 5.25
CA ARG A 109 -24.89 1.78 4.25
C ARG A 109 -24.41 0.74 3.23
N ALA A 110 -23.10 0.63 3.02
CA ALA A 110 -22.54 -0.22 1.99
C ALA A 110 -22.84 -1.71 2.25
N SER A 111 -23.34 -2.39 1.23
CA SER A 111 -23.57 -3.83 1.28
C SER A 111 -22.30 -4.58 0.88
N ILE A 112 -21.50 -4.96 1.88
CA ILE A 112 -20.26 -5.73 1.67
C ILE A 112 -20.58 -7.23 1.82
N LEU A 113 -20.07 -8.05 0.91
CA LEU A 113 -20.31 -9.49 0.94
C LEU A 113 -19.66 -10.14 2.19
N PRO A 114 -20.25 -11.21 2.76
CA PRO A 114 -19.70 -11.88 3.94
C PRO A 114 -18.24 -12.34 3.78
N ARG A 115 -17.89 -12.85 2.59
CA ARG A 115 -16.50 -13.21 2.25
C ARG A 115 -15.56 -12.01 2.35
N HIS A 116 -15.98 -10.85 1.86
CA HIS A 116 -15.17 -9.64 1.91
C HIS A 116 -15.02 -9.13 3.34
N LEU A 117 -16.07 -9.21 4.16
CA LEU A 117 -15.97 -8.91 5.60
C LEU A 117 -14.95 -9.80 6.32
N GLN A 118 -14.90 -11.09 5.99
CA GLN A 118 -13.88 -12.00 6.52
C GLN A 118 -12.47 -11.57 6.09
N ILE A 119 -12.29 -11.16 4.83
CA ILE A 119 -10.99 -10.67 4.33
C ILE A 119 -10.59 -9.37 5.06
N ILE A 120 -11.53 -8.44 5.23
CA ILE A 120 -11.31 -7.19 5.96
C ILE A 120 -10.89 -7.48 7.41
N SER A 121 -11.56 -8.40 8.10
CA SER A 121 -11.16 -8.84 9.44
C SER A 121 -9.75 -9.46 9.43
N ASN A 122 -9.43 -10.30 8.45
CA ASN A 122 -8.10 -10.89 8.33
C ASN A 122 -6.99 -9.84 8.09
N MET A 123 -7.31 -8.74 7.41
CA MET A 123 -6.36 -7.64 7.22
C MET A 123 -6.00 -6.96 8.56
N ASN A 124 -6.90 -6.96 9.54
CA ASN A 124 -6.67 -6.38 10.87
C ASN A 124 -5.79 -7.26 11.78
N ILE A 125 -5.77 -8.58 11.57
CA ILE A 125 -5.00 -9.55 12.39
C ILE A 125 -3.52 -9.16 12.51
N ARG A 126 -2.93 -8.62 11.44
CA ARG A 126 -1.53 -8.19 11.49
C ARG A 126 -1.29 -7.13 12.57
N HIS A 127 -2.19 -6.15 12.66
CA HIS A 127 -2.12 -5.09 13.66
C HIS A 127 -2.29 -5.66 15.06
N GLU A 128 -3.25 -6.57 15.24
CA GLU A 128 -3.47 -7.27 16.52
C GLU A 128 -2.22 -8.05 16.99
N CYS A 129 -1.50 -8.71 16.06
CA CYS A 129 -0.25 -9.40 16.38
C CYS A 129 0.87 -8.44 16.79
N TYR A 130 0.98 -7.27 16.14
CA TYR A 130 1.99 -6.28 16.49
C TYR A 130 1.69 -5.63 17.84
N ASP A 131 0.43 -5.25 18.10
CA ASP A 131 0.02 -4.72 19.40
C ASP A 131 0.34 -5.73 20.51
N ALA A 132 -0.02 -7.00 20.34
CA ALA A 132 0.21 -8.05 21.34
C ALA A 132 1.70 -8.28 21.62
N ARG A 133 2.55 -8.19 20.59
CA ARG A 133 4.00 -8.28 20.73
C ARG A 133 4.54 -7.09 21.52
N ASP A 134 4.15 -5.88 21.14
CA ASP A 134 4.67 -4.65 21.73
C ASP A 134 4.20 -4.52 23.20
N ASP A 135 2.97 -4.91 23.50
CA ASP A 135 2.43 -5.03 24.85
C ASP A 135 3.24 -6.00 25.71
N TYR A 136 3.62 -7.15 25.16
CA TYR A 136 4.46 -8.12 25.85
C TYR A 136 5.84 -7.56 26.18
N HIS A 137 6.49 -6.87 25.23
CA HIS A 137 7.77 -6.21 25.48
C HIS A 137 7.66 -5.09 26.51
N ALA A 138 6.60 -4.29 26.46
CA ALA A 138 6.35 -3.23 27.45
C ALA A 138 6.18 -3.82 28.86
N GLN A 139 5.45 -4.93 29.00
CA GLN A 139 5.28 -5.63 30.27
C GLN A 139 6.61 -6.19 30.80
N LEU A 140 7.44 -6.79 29.94
CA LEU A 140 8.77 -7.28 30.33
C LEU A 140 9.67 -6.15 30.83
N LYS A 141 9.73 -5.02 30.10
CA LYS A 141 10.52 -3.84 30.53
C LYS A 141 10.05 -3.30 31.88
N GLN A 142 8.74 -3.23 32.10
CA GLN A 142 8.18 -2.81 33.39
C GLN A 142 8.52 -3.77 34.53
N GLN A 143 8.50 -5.08 34.28
CA GLN A 143 8.87 -6.09 35.28
C GLN A 143 10.35 -6.01 35.66
N VAL A 144 11.24 -5.83 34.68
CA VAL A 144 12.68 -5.64 34.92
C VAL A 144 12.91 -4.35 35.73
N ALA A 145 12.32 -3.24 35.32
CA ALA A 145 12.44 -1.96 36.03
C ALA A 145 11.89 -2.03 37.47
N ALA A 146 10.83 -2.80 37.70
CA ALA A 146 10.25 -2.98 39.04
C ALA A 146 11.08 -3.89 39.96
N GLN A 147 11.95 -4.74 39.40
CA GLN A 147 12.84 -5.62 40.14
C GLN A 147 14.23 -4.99 40.41
N GLN A 148 14.53 -3.84 39.80
CA GLN A 148 15.78 -3.12 40.02
C GLN A 148 15.78 -2.39 41.38
N ASN A 149 16.81 -2.65 42.18
CA ASN A 149 17.14 -1.88 43.37
C ASN A 149 17.97 -0.65 42.94
N PRO A 150 17.84 0.55 43.56
CA PRO A 150 18.40 1.81 43.06
C PRO A 150 19.93 1.95 43.15
N GLY A 151 20.69 0.84 43.19
CA GLY A 151 22.15 0.85 43.27
C GLY A 151 22.84 -0.33 42.58
N ASP A 152 22.12 -1.12 41.79
CA ASP A 152 22.70 -2.22 41.01
C ASP A 152 22.66 -1.84 39.52
N GLU A 153 23.78 -1.30 39.02
CA GLU A 153 24.03 -1.13 37.58
C GLU A 153 24.30 -2.50 36.98
N LEU A 154 23.24 -3.29 36.79
CA LEU A 154 23.29 -4.36 35.82
C LEU A 154 23.09 -3.72 34.46
N GLU A 155 24.14 -3.77 33.65
CA GLU A 155 24.02 -3.72 32.20
C GLU A 155 22.88 -4.67 31.85
N THR A 156 21.70 -4.12 31.55
CA THR A 156 20.79 -4.85 30.69
C THR A 156 21.65 -5.10 29.47
N GLU A 157 21.94 -6.36 29.19
CA GLU A 157 22.20 -6.76 27.82
C GLU A 157 20.96 -6.24 27.10
N ASP A 158 21.07 -5.01 26.57
CA ASP A 158 20.36 -4.62 25.39
C ASP A 158 20.77 -5.72 24.44
N GLU A 159 19.97 -6.80 24.40
CA GLU A 159 19.69 -7.42 23.12
C GLU A 159 19.13 -6.25 22.30
N GLU A 160 20.06 -5.43 21.79
CA GLU A 160 19.87 -4.63 20.62
C GLU A 160 19.32 -5.65 19.65
N ASP A 161 18.01 -5.61 19.46
CA ASP A 161 17.32 -6.41 18.47
C ASP A 161 17.79 -5.82 17.13
N GLU A 162 19.04 -6.13 16.79
CA GLU A 162 19.69 -5.76 15.57
C GLU A 162 18.81 -6.35 14.49
N CYS A 163 18.16 -5.46 13.73
CA CYS A 163 17.46 -5.85 12.51
C CYS A 163 18.44 -6.73 11.72
N PRO A 164 18.13 -8.02 11.50
CA PRO A 164 19.14 -8.96 11.03
C PRO A 164 19.71 -8.45 9.70
N ASP A 165 21.03 -8.28 9.64
CA ASP A 165 21.68 -7.66 8.49
C ASP A 165 21.40 -8.51 7.25
N GLY A 166 20.77 -7.91 6.23
CA GLY A 166 20.42 -8.58 4.98
C GLY A 166 18.98 -9.09 4.84
N VAL A 167 18.05 -8.81 5.77
CA VAL A 167 16.61 -8.97 5.50
C VAL A 167 16.12 -7.70 4.79
N PRO A 168 15.59 -7.77 3.56
CA PRO A 168 15.01 -6.60 2.90
C PRO A 168 13.89 -6.03 3.77
N MET A 169 14.12 -4.85 4.35
CA MET A 169 13.21 -4.16 5.27
C MET A 169 12.12 -3.37 4.50
N ASP A 170 11.65 -3.93 3.39
CA ASP A 170 10.64 -3.33 2.51
C ASP A 170 9.24 -3.51 3.11
N VAL A 171 8.89 -2.65 4.07
CA VAL A 171 7.52 -2.60 4.61
C VAL A 171 7.24 -1.22 5.21
N ASP A 172 6.85 -0.27 4.36
CA ASP A 172 6.47 1.11 4.69
C ASP A 172 5.39 1.16 5.80
N LEU A 173 5.75 1.54 7.03
CA LEU A 173 4.80 1.84 8.12
C LEU A 173 4.61 3.34 8.18
N ASP A 174 3.43 3.82 7.79
CA ASP A 174 2.94 5.15 8.13
C ASP A 174 2.17 5.03 9.45
N VAL A 175 2.76 5.49 10.55
CA VAL A 175 2.14 5.51 11.89
C VAL A 175 2.37 6.88 12.49
N THR A 176 1.30 7.64 12.66
CA THR A 176 1.27 9.06 13.06
C THR A 176 1.27 9.30 14.58
N ASP A 177 1.55 8.28 15.41
CA ASP A 177 1.60 8.46 16.87
C ASP A 177 3.00 8.18 17.45
N ASP A 178 3.62 9.23 17.97
CA ASP A 178 5.06 9.39 18.20
C ASP A 178 5.52 8.88 19.59
N ARG A 179 4.61 8.33 20.42
CA ARG A 179 4.87 8.05 21.85
C ARG A 179 4.95 6.57 22.26
N MET A 180 4.73 5.62 21.36
CA MET A 180 4.81 4.17 21.65
C MET A 180 5.50 3.33 20.56
N LEU A 181 6.47 3.91 19.84
CA LEU A 181 7.16 3.18 18.79
C LEU A 181 8.31 2.33 19.37
N GLY A 182 8.24 1.01 19.16
CA GLY A 182 9.37 0.12 19.41
C GLY A 182 10.59 0.48 18.54
N VAL A 183 11.78 0.01 18.91
CA VAL A 183 13.07 0.33 18.27
C VAL A 183 13.05 0.16 16.74
N TRP A 184 12.31 -0.86 16.26
CA TRP A 184 12.13 -1.14 14.83
C TRP A 184 11.37 -0.02 14.09
N SER A 185 10.30 0.49 14.71
CA SER A 185 9.50 1.59 14.17
C SER A 185 10.24 2.92 14.25
N GLN A 186 11.07 3.12 15.29
CA GLN A 186 11.85 4.34 15.49
C GLN A 186 12.99 4.48 14.47
N LYS A 187 13.78 3.42 14.24
CA LYS A 187 14.86 3.40 13.24
C LYS A 187 14.35 3.64 11.82
N LYS A 188 13.17 3.12 11.49
CA LYS A 188 12.53 3.32 10.19
C LYS A 188 12.04 4.76 10.00
N ARG A 189 11.53 5.38 11.06
CA ARG A 189 11.09 6.79 11.06
C ARG A 189 12.27 7.74 10.85
N ASP A 190 13.41 7.46 11.46
CA ASP A 190 14.63 8.25 11.26
C ASP A 190 15.13 8.14 9.81
N GLN A 191 15.03 6.94 9.21
CA GLN A 191 15.33 6.76 7.78
C GLN A 191 14.34 7.50 6.85
N MET A 192 13.05 7.55 7.22
CA MET A 192 12.03 8.29 6.47
C MET A 192 12.28 9.81 6.54
N MET A 193 12.64 10.34 7.71
CA MET A 193 13.03 11.74 7.88
C MET A 193 14.31 12.08 7.09
N ASP A 194 15.29 11.18 7.07
CA ASP A 194 16.50 11.35 6.25
C ASP A 194 16.16 11.36 4.75
N MET A 195 15.33 10.42 4.29
CA MET A 195 14.89 10.37 2.88
C MET A 195 14.08 11.61 2.49
N GLU A 196 13.19 12.05 3.38
CA GLU A 196 12.41 13.27 3.20
C GLU A 196 13.31 14.50 3.10
N ALA A 197 14.31 14.63 3.99
CA ALA A 197 15.29 15.70 3.95
C ALA A 197 16.11 15.67 2.65
N VAL A 198 16.49 14.48 2.18
CA VAL A 198 17.17 14.30 0.89
C VAL A 198 16.26 14.74 -0.26
N MET A 199 15.00 14.32 -0.28
CA MET A 199 14.03 14.71 -1.31
C MET A 199 13.74 16.22 -1.30
N GLN A 200 13.62 16.84 -0.12
CA GLN A 200 13.50 18.30 0.02
C GLN A 200 14.74 19.01 -0.51
N SER A 201 15.94 18.57 -0.10
CA SER A 201 17.20 19.17 -0.55
C SER A 201 17.42 19.05 -2.06
N ALA A 202 16.92 17.96 -2.65
CA ALA A 202 16.97 17.71 -4.09
C ALA A 202 15.82 18.42 -4.86
N GLY A 203 14.92 19.14 -4.18
CA GLY A 203 13.85 19.94 -4.79
C GLY A 203 12.65 19.12 -5.27
N TRP A 204 12.47 17.89 -4.78
CA TRP A 204 11.38 16.99 -5.20
C TRP A 204 10.08 17.19 -4.42
N MET A 205 10.09 17.99 -3.37
CA MET A 205 8.90 18.28 -2.56
C MET A 205 8.47 19.74 -2.74
N VAL A 206 7.21 19.93 -3.15
CA VAL A 206 6.60 21.25 -3.33
C VAL A 206 6.05 21.71 -1.98
N ASN A 207 6.66 22.73 -1.37
CA ASN A 207 6.06 23.39 -0.23
C ASN A 207 4.84 24.19 -0.70
N ASP A 208 3.66 23.79 -0.23
CA ASP A 208 2.40 24.51 -0.49
C ASP A 208 2.32 25.76 0.39
N GLN A 209 3.23 26.70 0.15
CA GLN A 209 3.10 28.10 0.50
C GLN A 209 3.68 28.94 -0.63
N SER A 210 2.81 29.30 -1.57
CA SER A 210 2.97 30.44 -2.47
C SER A 210 4.36 30.61 -3.10
N THR A 211 4.72 29.74 -4.04
CA THR A 211 5.65 30.12 -5.10
C THR A 211 4.88 30.20 -6.41
N SER A 212 4.59 31.45 -6.79
CA SER A 212 4.14 31.84 -8.11
C SER A 212 4.83 31.04 -9.21
N SER A 213 4.04 30.62 -10.21
CA SER A 213 4.52 29.92 -11.39
C SER A 213 5.57 30.73 -12.13
N GLU A 214 6.85 30.42 -11.94
CA GLU A 214 7.89 30.70 -12.92
C GLU A 214 8.83 29.49 -13.00
N GLY A 215 8.73 28.73 -14.10
CA GLY A 215 9.87 27.94 -14.57
C GLY A 215 9.77 26.41 -14.63
N LEU A 216 8.59 25.77 -14.73
CA LEU A 216 8.54 24.37 -15.23
C LEU A 216 8.62 24.38 -16.76
N GLY A 217 9.78 24.75 -17.26
CA GLY A 217 10.07 24.96 -18.68
C GLY A 217 11.42 24.37 -19.09
N ALA A 218 11.71 23.13 -18.69
CA ALA A 218 12.72 22.34 -19.38
C ALA A 218 12.38 20.85 -19.25
N SER A 219 11.79 20.29 -20.31
CA SER A 219 11.86 18.86 -20.56
C SER A 219 13.32 18.44 -20.49
N PHE A 220 13.69 17.57 -19.55
CA PHE A 220 15.02 16.98 -19.50
C PHE A 220 15.25 16.24 -20.83
N ALA A 221 16.10 16.81 -21.68
CA ALA A 221 16.60 16.18 -22.89
C ALA A 221 18.03 15.73 -22.59
N PRO A 222 18.32 14.41 -22.59
CA PRO A 222 19.69 13.96 -22.40
C PRO A 222 20.56 14.51 -23.53
N GLU A 223 21.76 14.99 -23.17
CA GLU A 223 22.74 15.54 -24.12
C GLU A 223 23.11 14.55 -25.24
N ARG A 224 22.91 13.25 -24.98
CA ARG A 224 23.11 12.17 -25.94
C ARG A 224 21.94 11.18 -25.92
N MET A 225 21.23 11.08 -27.03
CA MET A 225 20.26 10.01 -27.28
C MET A 225 21.00 8.81 -27.87
N LEU A 226 21.33 7.82 -27.02
CA LEU A 226 21.99 6.59 -27.44
C LEU A 226 21.06 5.38 -27.27
N GLY A 227 21.17 4.41 -28.18
CA GLY A 227 20.47 3.14 -28.07
C GLY A 227 20.99 2.28 -26.90
N PRO A 228 20.19 1.31 -26.42
CA PRO A 228 20.49 0.55 -25.19
C PRO A 228 21.87 -0.10 -25.14
N THR A 229 22.39 -0.57 -26.28
CA THR A 229 23.69 -1.24 -26.39
C THR A 229 24.88 -0.29 -26.23
N LYS A 230 24.72 0.98 -26.64
CA LYS A 230 25.79 1.99 -26.55
C LYS A 230 25.91 2.57 -25.13
N TRP A 231 24.83 2.56 -24.34
CA TRP A 231 24.91 2.91 -22.93
C TRP A 231 25.75 1.91 -22.13
N LYS A 232 25.61 0.61 -22.42
CA LYS A 232 26.39 -0.44 -21.75
C LYS A 232 27.90 -0.31 -21.98
N SER A 233 28.34 0.15 -23.16
CA SER A 233 29.77 0.31 -23.46
C SER A 233 30.40 1.56 -22.83
N ILE A 234 29.60 2.49 -22.29
CA ILE A 234 30.11 3.71 -21.64
C ILE A 234 30.31 3.48 -20.13
N VAL A 235 29.60 2.51 -19.56
CA VAL A 235 29.57 2.22 -18.12
C VAL A 235 30.44 1.01 -17.74
N SER A 236 30.96 0.27 -18.73
CA SER A 236 32.03 -0.75 -18.56
C SER A 236 33.40 -0.15 -18.79
#